data_AF-A0A7J6SXT3-F1
#
_entry.id   AF-A0A7J6SXT3-F1
#
_cell.length_a   1.000
_cell.length_b   1.000
_cell.length_c   1.000
_cell.angle_alpha   90.00
_cell.angle_beta   90.00
_cell.angle_gamma   90.00
#
_symmetry.space_group_name_H-M   'P 1'
#
loop_
_entity.id
_entity.type
_entity.pdbx_description
1 polymer ?
#
loop_
_entity_poly.entity_id
_entity_poly.type
_entity_poly.pdbx_seq_one_letter_code
_entity_poly.pdbx_strand_id
1 'polypeptide(L)'
;LHEILTSGYALQASGVALPKDVILFMGDAERIVEDEGRKAVAATSVHLEVSNSKFQESIKGVLKACDLEYEEEVVAGTYILDYAVGSLALEADGFTHFYAGTGNFTAKAKLKHRILRSLGWTTVSLPYFEMKDRGLQQRTEYFVNAIEKECGAGLSLIRKLSRLRPYAVS
;
A
#
# COMPACT_ATOMS: atom_id res chain seq x y z
N LEU A 1 -19.13 12.01 -31.84
CA LEU A 1 -17.73 11.63 -31.51
C LEU A 1 -17.58 10.11 -31.45
N HIS A 2 -18.25 9.41 -30.53
CA HIS A 2 -18.19 7.93 -30.45
C HIS A 2 -18.62 7.25 -31.77
N GLU A 3 -19.76 7.65 -32.35
CA GLU A 3 -20.25 7.12 -33.64
C GLU A 3 -19.29 7.33 -34.83
N ILE A 4 -18.53 8.42 -34.82
CA ILE A 4 -17.60 8.78 -35.91
C ILE A 4 -16.34 7.92 -35.83
N LEU A 5 -15.81 7.71 -34.62
CA LEU A 5 -14.65 6.85 -34.40
C LEU A 5 -14.98 5.40 -34.75
N THR A 6 -16.11 4.88 -34.27
CA THR A 6 -16.53 3.49 -34.53
C THR A 6 -16.74 3.22 -36.03
N SER A 7 -17.32 4.18 -36.76
CA SER A 7 -17.51 4.10 -38.22
C SER A 7 -16.18 4.19 -38.98
N GLY A 8 -15.26 5.05 -38.54
CA GLY A 8 -13.92 5.18 -39.12
C GLY A 8 -13.08 3.91 -39.01
N TYR A 9 -13.03 3.28 -37.82
CA TYR A 9 -12.31 2.00 -37.64
C TYR A 9 -12.90 0.86 -38.48
N ALA A 10 -14.23 0.80 -38.63
CA ALA A 10 -14.90 -0.20 -39.46
C ALA A 10 -14.57 -0.04 -40.96
N LEU A 11 -14.42 1.20 -41.44
CA LEU A 11 -14.01 1.52 -42.81
C LEU A 11 -12.54 1.17 -43.07
N GLN A 12 -11.66 1.43 -42.10
CA GLN A 12 -10.25 1.06 -42.21
C GLN A 12 -10.04 -0.46 -42.22
N ALA A 13 -10.81 -1.20 -41.40
CA ALA A 13 -10.78 -2.67 -41.36
C ALA A 13 -11.36 -3.34 -42.63
N SER A 14 -12.22 -2.65 -43.38
CA SER A 14 -12.77 -3.12 -44.66
C SER A 14 -11.92 -2.75 -45.88
N GLY A 15 -10.73 -2.16 -45.67
CA GLY A 15 -9.77 -1.83 -46.74
C GLY A 15 -10.14 -0.59 -47.55
N VAL A 16 -11.14 0.18 -47.11
CA VAL A 16 -11.54 1.45 -47.74
C VAL A 16 -10.57 2.54 -47.33
N ALA A 17 -9.95 3.22 -48.30
CA ALA A 17 -9.03 4.31 -48.04
C ALA A 17 -9.78 5.51 -47.43
N LEU A 18 -9.42 5.89 -46.20
CA LEU A 18 -9.99 7.04 -45.51
C LEU A 18 -9.39 8.36 -46.02
N PRO A 19 -10.18 9.44 -46.07
CA PRO A 19 -9.67 10.80 -46.31
C PRO A 19 -8.57 11.19 -45.29
N LYS A 20 -7.56 11.94 -45.73
CA LYS A 20 -6.38 12.29 -44.90
C LYS A 20 -6.74 13.08 -43.64
N ASP A 21 -7.75 13.94 -43.73
CA ASP A 21 -8.33 14.73 -42.64
C ASP A 21 -8.97 13.83 -41.57
N VAL A 22 -9.61 12.73 -41.97
CA VAL A 22 -10.17 11.73 -41.05
C VAL A 22 -9.06 10.96 -40.34
N ILE A 23 -8.02 10.56 -41.06
CA ILE A 23 -6.85 9.84 -40.49
C ILE A 23 -6.14 10.73 -39.45
N LEU A 24 -5.93 12.01 -39.77
CA LEU A 24 -5.29 12.96 -38.86
C LEU A 24 -6.12 13.17 -37.58
N PHE A 25 -7.43 13.36 -37.72
CA PHE A 25 -8.34 13.52 -36.60
C PHE A 25 -8.40 12.27 -35.69
N MET A 26 -8.41 11.07 -36.29
CA MET A 26 -8.37 9.82 -35.53
C MET A 26 -7.05 9.66 -34.77
N GLY A 27 -5.90 9.97 -35.37
CA GLY A 27 -4.60 9.93 -34.69
C GLY A 27 -4.49 10.94 -33.54
N ASP A 28 -5.04 12.15 -33.71
CA ASP A 28 -5.13 13.14 -32.64
C ASP A 28 -6.04 12.65 -31.51
N ALA A 29 -7.18 12.03 -31.83
CA ALA A 29 -8.10 11.47 -30.84
C ALA A 29 -7.47 10.31 -30.04
N GLU A 30 -6.78 9.38 -30.71
CA GLU A 30 -6.03 8.29 -30.05
C GLU A 30 -4.99 8.84 -29.08
N ARG A 31 -4.19 9.83 -29.52
CA ARG A 31 -3.15 10.45 -28.68
C ARG A 31 -3.74 11.14 -27.46
N ILE A 32 -4.88 11.84 -27.61
CA ILE A 32 -5.59 12.46 -26.49
C ILE A 32 -6.08 11.41 -25.50
N VAL A 33 -6.68 10.32 -25.98
CA VAL A 33 -7.19 9.23 -25.12
C VAL A 33 -6.04 8.56 -24.36
N GLU A 34 -4.91 8.30 -25.01
CA GLU A 34 -3.72 7.76 -24.34
C GLU A 34 -3.14 8.72 -23.30
N ASP A 35 -3.04 10.00 -23.62
CA ASP A 35 -2.48 11.01 -22.71
C ASP A 35 -3.38 11.24 -21.50
N GLU A 36 -4.70 11.29 -21.69
CA GLU A 36 -5.67 11.33 -20.58
C GLU A 36 -5.61 10.05 -19.74
N GLY A 37 -5.48 8.88 -20.37
CA GLY A 37 -5.25 7.61 -19.68
C GLY A 37 -3.97 7.61 -18.84
N ARG A 38 -2.85 8.08 -19.40
CA ARG A 38 -1.56 8.21 -18.70
C ARG A 38 -1.68 9.17 -17.51
N LYS A 39 -2.33 10.33 -17.68
CA LYS A 39 -2.58 11.28 -16.59
C LYS A 39 -3.44 10.68 -15.48
N ALA A 40 -4.50 9.96 -15.82
CA ALA A 40 -5.37 9.31 -14.85
C ALA A 40 -4.64 8.23 -14.02
N VAL A 41 -3.81 7.41 -14.66
CA VAL A 41 -2.97 6.41 -14.00
C VAL A 41 -1.94 7.08 -13.09
N ALA A 42 -1.27 8.14 -13.57
CA ALA A 42 -0.30 8.90 -12.77
C ALA A 42 -0.97 9.55 -11.55
N ALA A 43 -2.13 10.20 -11.73
CA ALA A 43 -2.88 10.82 -10.64
C ALA A 43 -3.33 9.80 -9.58
N THR A 44 -3.77 8.62 -10.02
CA THR A 44 -4.16 7.52 -9.12
C THR A 44 -2.95 6.98 -8.37
N SER A 45 -1.81 6.80 -9.04
CA SER A 45 -0.57 6.31 -8.44
C SER A 45 -0.05 7.28 -7.37
N VAL A 46 0.00 8.58 -7.69
CA VAL A 46 0.37 9.64 -6.75
C VAL A 46 -0.60 9.69 -5.56
N HIS A 47 -1.91 9.57 -5.80
CA HIS A 47 -2.90 9.54 -4.73
C HIS A 47 -2.68 8.35 -3.79
N LEU A 48 -2.38 7.17 -4.33
CA LEU A 48 -2.08 5.97 -3.54
C LEU A 48 -0.80 6.14 -2.73
N GLU A 49 0.28 6.67 -3.30
CA GLU A 49 1.52 6.96 -2.58
C GLU A 49 1.28 7.95 -1.42
N VAL A 50 0.59 9.06 -1.67
CA VAL A 50 0.23 10.03 -0.62
C VAL A 50 -0.64 9.39 0.46
N SER A 51 -1.57 8.51 0.07
CA SER A 51 -2.42 7.79 1.03
C SER A 51 -1.63 6.84 1.92
N ASN A 52 -0.62 6.15 1.36
CA ASN A 52 0.26 5.24 2.09
C ASN A 52 1.16 6.02 3.06
N SER A 53 1.81 7.11 2.62
CA SER A 53 2.63 7.93 3.50
C SER A 53 1.83 8.56 4.63
N LYS A 54 0.60 9.05 4.35
CA LYS A 54 -0.31 9.55 5.41
C LYS A 54 -0.74 8.43 6.36
N PHE A 55 -0.91 7.22 5.85
CA PHE A 55 -1.27 6.07 6.67
C PHE A 55 -0.12 5.69 7.62
N GLN A 56 1.10 5.60 7.11
CA GLN A 56 2.32 5.43 7.91
C GLN A 56 2.43 6.51 9.00
N GLU A 57 2.29 7.80 8.66
CA GLU A 57 2.26 8.89 9.66
C GLU A 57 1.16 8.70 10.73
N SER A 58 -0.01 8.17 10.35
CA SER A 58 -1.06 7.86 11.31
C SER A 58 -0.68 6.74 12.28
N ILE A 59 0.10 5.75 11.83
CA ILE A 59 0.66 4.70 12.68
C ILE A 59 1.70 5.27 13.64
N LYS A 60 2.55 6.21 13.20
CA LYS A 60 3.48 6.92 14.11
C LYS A 60 2.74 7.61 15.26
N GLY A 61 1.58 8.22 14.97
CA GLY A 61 0.71 8.79 16.00
C GLY A 61 0.29 7.76 17.06
N VAL A 62 -0.06 6.55 16.63
CA VAL A 62 -0.40 5.43 17.52
C VAL A 62 0.81 4.98 18.34
N LEU A 63 1.98 4.79 17.71
CA LEU A 63 3.21 4.38 18.40
C LEU A 63 3.61 5.38 19.50
N LYS A 64 3.50 6.68 19.21
CA LYS A 64 3.73 7.76 20.18
C LYS A 64 2.70 7.74 21.32
N ALA A 65 1.41 7.58 21.01
CA ALA A 65 0.37 7.46 22.03
C ALA A 65 0.57 6.24 22.94
N CYS A 66 1.20 5.19 22.40
CA CYS A 66 1.58 3.99 23.13
C CYS A 66 2.90 4.12 23.89
N ASP A 67 3.64 5.24 23.83
CA ASP A 67 4.97 5.38 24.45
C ASP A 67 5.92 4.24 24.05
N LEU A 68 5.96 3.92 22.76
CA LEU A 68 6.86 2.90 22.20
C LEU A 68 8.06 3.55 21.54
N GLU A 69 9.26 3.09 21.86
CA GLU A 69 10.44 3.32 21.05
C GLU A 69 10.36 2.45 19.79
N TYR A 70 10.63 3.06 18.64
CA TYR A 70 10.54 2.40 17.34
C TYR A 70 11.62 2.92 16.38
N GLU A 71 11.98 2.09 15.41
CA GLU A 71 12.83 2.46 14.27
C GLU A 71 11.99 2.41 12.99
N GLU A 72 12.20 3.34 12.09
CA GLU A 72 11.51 3.41 10.79
C GLU A 72 12.40 2.80 9.70
N GLU A 73 11.78 2.24 8.65
CA GLU A 73 12.48 1.79 7.44
C GLU A 73 13.64 0.83 7.70
N VAL A 74 13.46 -0.13 8.62
CA VAL A 74 14.50 -1.08 9.01
C VAL A 74 14.69 -2.14 7.93
N VAL A 75 15.93 -2.36 7.52
CA VAL A 75 16.30 -3.42 6.58
C VAL A 75 16.25 -4.77 7.29
N ALA A 76 15.38 -5.67 6.82
CA ALA A 76 15.22 -7.04 7.29
C ALA A 76 15.42 -8.01 6.11
N GLY A 77 16.66 -8.46 5.92
CA GLY A 77 17.04 -9.26 4.76
C GLY A 77 16.90 -8.45 3.47
N THR A 78 15.99 -8.87 2.57
CA THR A 78 15.71 -8.19 1.29
C THR A 78 14.54 -7.20 1.36
N TYR A 79 13.91 -7.05 2.52
CA TYR A 79 12.74 -6.20 2.69
C TYR A 79 13.03 -5.05 3.63
N ILE A 80 12.25 -3.98 3.49
CA ILE A 80 12.22 -2.86 4.40
C ILE A 80 10.94 -2.97 5.22
N LEU A 81 11.09 -2.94 6.54
CA LEU A 81 10.00 -2.86 7.50
C LEU A 81 9.54 -1.42 7.60
N ASP A 82 8.23 -1.19 7.70
CA ASP A 82 7.74 0.16 7.97
C ASP A 82 8.21 0.63 9.35
N TYR A 83 8.01 -0.22 10.38
CA TYR A 83 8.49 0.04 11.73
C TYR A 83 9.01 -1.22 12.42
N ALA A 84 10.02 -1.05 13.25
CA ALA A 84 10.52 -2.06 14.18
C ALA A 84 10.33 -1.61 15.63
N VAL A 85 9.78 -2.48 16.48
CA VAL A 85 9.60 -2.24 17.93
C VAL A 85 10.07 -3.46 18.70
N GLY A 86 11.19 -3.39 19.42
CA GLY A 86 11.71 -4.58 20.11
C GLY A 86 12.00 -5.68 19.09
N SER A 87 11.40 -6.88 19.18
CA SER A 87 11.49 -7.96 18.17
C SER A 87 10.32 -7.98 17.16
N LEU A 88 9.49 -6.92 17.14
CA LEU A 88 8.29 -6.82 16.30
C LEU A 88 8.58 -6.12 14.98
N ALA A 89 8.07 -6.69 13.88
CA ALA A 89 7.96 -6.04 12.58
C ALA A 89 6.53 -5.53 12.42
N LEU A 90 6.34 -4.21 12.45
CA LEU A 90 5.02 -3.60 12.24
C LEU A 90 4.90 -3.15 10.78
N GLU A 91 3.88 -3.67 10.11
CA GLU A 91 3.64 -3.41 8.68
C GLU A 91 2.39 -2.53 8.53
N ALA A 92 2.58 -1.32 8.02
CA ALA A 92 1.51 -0.39 7.67
C ALA A 92 0.94 -0.82 6.30
N ASP A 93 0.06 -1.81 6.33
CA ASP A 93 -0.48 -2.43 5.14
C ASP A 93 -1.41 -1.49 4.37
N GLY A 94 -0.84 -0.75 3.44
CA GLY A 94 -1.54 0.19 2.56
C GLY A 94 -2.50 -0.46 1.58
N PHE A 95 -3.28 0.35 0.87
CA PHE A 95 -4.30 -0.12 -0.09
C PHE A 95 -3.73 -1.11 -1.13
N THR A 96 -2.50 -0.89 -1.58
CA THR A 96 -1.81 -1.71 -2.60
C THR A 96 -1.38 -3.09 -2.10
N HIS A 97 -1.43 -3.37 -0.80
CA HIS A 97 -1.13 -4.69 -0.25
C HIS A 97 -2.29 -5.68 -0.37
N PHE A 98 -3.48 -5.19 -0.72
CA PHE A 98 -4.70 -6.00 -0.86
C PHE A 98 -5.14 -6.11 -2.31
N TYR A 99 -5.83 -7.20 -2.66
CA TYR A 99 -6.53 -7.27 -3.95
C TYR A 99 -7.68 -6.25 -3.96
N ALA A 100 -7.83 -5.56 -5.09
CA ALA A 100 -8.82 -4.49 -5.26
C ALA A 100 -10.23 -4.94 -4.82
N GLY A 101 -10.88 -4.12 -3.98
CA GLY A 101 -12.22 -4.40 -3.47
C GLY A 101 -12.30 -5.52 -2.42
N THR A 102 -11.17 -5.99 -1.89
CA THR A 102 -11.14 -7.07 -0.89
C THR A 102 -10.27 -6.71 0.32
N GLY A 103 -10.49 -7.39 1.44
CA GLY A 103 -9.56 -7.39 2.59
C GLY A 103 -8.48 -8.47 2.49
N ASN A 104 -8.32 -9.12 1.33
CA ASN A 104 -7.37 -10.20 1.15
C ASN A 104 -6.02 -9.68 0.66
N PHE A 105 -4.94 -10.03 1.37
CA PHE A 105 -3.59 -9.72 0.93
C PHE A 105 -3.28 -10.29 -0.45
N THR A 106 -2.55 -9.49 -1.24
CA THR A 106 -1.89 -9.95 -2.46
C THR A 106 -0.87 -11.06 -2.16
N ALA A 107 -0.54 -11.88 -3.15
CA ALA A 107 0.53 -12.87 -3.03
C ALA A 107 1.87 -12.25 -2.60
N LYS A 108 2.17 -11.04 -3.09
CA LYS A 108 3.39 -10.29 -2.74
C LYS A 108 3.42 -9.93 -1.24
N ALA A 109 2.34 -9.36 -0.71
CA ALA A 109 2.26 -9.01 0.71
C ALA A 109 2.33 -10.25 1.61
N LYS A 110 1.61 -11.33 1.25
CA LYS A 110 1.69 -12.62 1.97
C LYS A 110 3.11 -13.18 2.00
N LEU A 111 3.82 -13.11 0.87
CA LEU A 111 5.19 -13.59 0.76
C LEU A 111 6.13 -12.76 1.65
N LYS A 112 6.02 -11.43 1.64
CA LYS A 112 6.78 -10.55 2.54
C LYS A 112 6.61 -10.99 4.00
N HIS A 113 5.36 -11.12 4.47
CA HIS A 113 5.08 -11.50 5.86
C HIS A 113 5.66 -12.89 6.21
N ARG A 114 5.57 -13.86 5.28
CA ARG A 114 6.14 -15.18 5.49
C ARG A 114 7.67 -15.14 5.62
N ILE A 115 8.33 -14.33 4.80
CA ILE A 115 9.79 -14.19 4.83
C ILE A 115 10.23 -13.52 6.13
N LEU A 116 9.59 -12.41 6.53
CA LEU A 116 9.89 -11.73 7.79
C LEU A 116 9.77 -12.67 9.00
N ARG A 117 8.69 -13.46 9.06
CA ARG A 117 8.51 -14.49 10.09
C ARG A 117 9.62 -15.54 10.06
N SER A 118 10.04 -15.97 8.87
CA SER A 118 11.15 -16.93 8.75
C SER A 118 12.51 -16.36 9.19
N LEU A 119 12.67 -15.04 9.14
CA LEU A 119 13.84 -14.32 9.66
C LEU A 119 13.78 -14.08 11.18
N GLY A 120 12.77 -14.62 11.87
CA GLY A 120 12.63 -14.53 13.32
C GLY A 120 11.84 -13.31 13.82
N TRP A 121 11.25 -12.53 12.92
CA TRP A 121 10.42 -11.40 13.31
C TRP A 121 9.01 -11.83 13.69
N THR A 122 8.47 -11.24 14.75
CA THR A 122 7.03 -11.31 15.00
C THR A 122 6.33 -10.21 14.19
N THR A 123 5.73 -10.59 13.07
CA THR A 123 5.06 -9.64 12.17
C THR A 123 3.65 -9.29 12.65
N VAL A 124 3.41 -8.01 12.93
CA VAL A 124 2.10 -7.44 13.23
C VAL A 124 1.64 -6.61 12.05
N SER A 125 0.54 -7.05 11.43
CA SER A 125 -0.08 -6.36 10.30
C SER A 125 -1.05 -5.29 10.79
N LEU A 126 -0.99 -4.10 10.20
CA LEU A 126 -1.89 -2.97 10.44
C LEU A 126 -2.60 -2.60 9.12
N PRO A 127 -3.71 -3.26 8.78
CA PRO A 127 -4.44 -3.01 7.54
C PRO A 127 -5.02 -1.60 7.46
N TYR A 128 -4.77 -0.91 6.34
CA TYR A 128 -5.30 0.41 6.05
C TYR A 128 -6.82 0.50 6.25
N PHE A 129 -7.57 -0.47 5.72
CA PHE A 129 -9.04 -0.46 5.80
C PHE A 129 -9.58 -0.61 7.23
N GLU A 130 -8.82 -1.27 8.10
CA GLU A 130 -9.17 -1.39 9.52
C GLU A 130 -8.84 -0.11 10.30
N MET A 131 -7.92 0.71 9.80
CA MET A 131 -7.41 1.90 10.50
C MET A 131 -8.00 3.22 10.01
N LYS A 132 -8.29 3.33 8.71
CA LYS A 132 -8.51 4.61 8.02
C LYS A 132 -9.61 5.46 8.64
N ASP A 133 -10.74 4.86 9.02
CA ASP A 133 -11.92 5.58 9.52
C ASP A 133 -11.95 5.73 11.05
N ARG A 134 -10.91 5.25 11.75
CA ARG A 134 -10.83 5.27 13.22
C ARG A 134 -10.13 6.53 13.74
N GLY A 135 -10.57 7.02 14.90
CA GLY A 135 -9.83 8.04 15.66
C GLY A 135 -8.58 7.46 16.33
N LEU A 136 -7.69 8.32 16.85
CA LEU A 136 -6.43 7.89 17.49
C LEU A 136 -6.65 6.83 18.57
N GLN A 137 -7.60 7.04 19.48
CA GLN A 137 -7.92 6.08 20.55
C GLN A 137 -8.30 4.70 19.99
N GLN A 138 -9.21 4.65 19.04
CA GLN A 138 -9.68 3.39 18.44
C GLN A 138 -8.57 2.69 17.64
N ARG A 139 -7.68 3.45 16.98
CA ARG A 139 -6.49 2.88 16.33
C ARG A 139 -5.53 2.31 17.35
N THR A 140 -5.32 2.99 18.48
CA THR A 140 -4.50 2.50 19.59
C THR A 140 -5.06 1.21 20.18
N GLU A 141 -6.38 1.13 20.43
CA GLU A 141 -7.03 -0.08 20.93
C GLU A 141 -6.85 -1.25 19.96
N TYR A 142 -7.08 -1.04 18.66
CA TYR A 142 -6.84 -2.07 17.66
C TYR A 142 -5.38 -2.49 17.61
N PHE A 143 -4.44 -1.54 17.64
CA PHE A 143 -3.01 -1.82 17.62
C PHE A 143 -2.58 -2.68 18.81
N VAL A 144 -3.06 -2.36 20.02
CA VAL A 144 -2.80 -3.17 21.22
C VAL A 144 -3.37 -4.58 21.05
N ASN A 145 -4.62 -4.71 20.58
CA ASN A 145 -5.24 -6.01 20.33
C ASN A 145 -4.48 -6.83 19.27
N ALA A 146 -3.97 -6.18 18.22
CA ALA A 146 -3.18 -6.82 17.17
C ALA A 146 -1.85 -7.36 17.73
N ILE A 147 -1.16 -6.57 18.58
CA ILE A 147 0.05 -7.02 19.25
C ILE A 147 -0.26 -8.18 20.20
N GLU A 148 -1.28 -8.06 21.06
CA GLU A 148 -1.65 -9.11 22.01
C GLU A 148 -1.99 -10.42 21.29
N LYS A 149 -2.67 -10.33 20.15
CA LYS A 149 -2.99 -11.49 19.30
C LYS A 149 -1.75 -12.17 18.74
N GLU A 150 -0.81 -11.42 18.17
CA GLU A 150 0.37 -12.01 17.51
C GLU A 150 1.50 -12.38 18.50
N CYS A 151 1.58 -11.67 19.64
CA CYS A 151 2.70 -11.80 20.58
C CYS A 151 2.31 -12.47 21.90
N GLY A 152 1.02 -12.57 22.22
CA GLY A 152 0.54 -13.01 23.54
C GLY A 152 0.94 -12.08 24.69
N ALA A 153 1.37 -10.84 24.38
CA ALA A 153 1.98 -9.91 25.30
C ALA A 153 1.21 -8.58 25.33
N GLY A 154 0.88 -8.11 26.53
CA GLY A 154 0.25 -6.82 26.73
C GLY A 154 1.22 -5.64 26.58
N LEU A 155 0.65 -4.44 26.41
CA LEU A 155 1.39 -3.21 26.09
C LEU A 155 2.54 -2.89 27.06
N SER A 156 2.38 -3.16 28.36
CA SER A 156 3.43 -2.90 29.37
C SER A 156 4.72 -3.68 29.11
N LEU A 157 4.60 -4.95 28.68
CA LEU A 157 5.77 -5.76 28.34
C LEU A 157 6.40 -5.25 27.04
N ILE A 158 5.59 -4.92 26.05
CA ILE A 158 6.05 -4.39 24.76
C ILE A 158 6.81 -3.06 24.94
N ARG A 159 6.31 -2.16 25.79
CA ARG A 159 7.01 -0.92 26.20
C ARG A 159 8.36 -1.19 26.86
N LYS A 160 8.50 -2.29 27.59
CA LYS A 160 9.78 -2.67 28.19
C LYS A 160 10.72 -3.22 27.11
N LEU A 161 10.21 -4.09 26.25
CA LEU A 161 10.99 -4.72 25.18
C LEU A 161 11.43 -3.73 24.09
N SER A 162 10.62 -2.73 23.77
CA SER A 162 10.95 -1.69 22.79
C SER A 162 12.25 -0.95 23.15
N ARG A 163 12.46 -0.70 24.44
CA ARG A 163 13.66 -0.02 24.98
C ARG A 163 14.91 -0.89 25.03
N LEU A 164 14.76 -2.22 24.93
CA LEU A 164 15.87 -3.16 25.06
C LEU A 164 16.63 -3.41 23.75
N ARG A 165 16.21 -2.78 22.63
CA ARG A 165 16.78 -2.87 21.28
C ARG A 165 17.44 -4.21 20.93
N PRO A 166 16.69 -5.19 20.41
CA PRO A 166 17.26 -6.44 19.95
C PRO A 166 17.32 -6.47 18.41
N TYR A 167 18.24 -5.75 17.76
CA TYR A 167 18.57 -6.03 16.36
C TYR A 167 20.07 -5.88 16.09
N ALA A 168 20.81 -6.93 16.45
CA ALA A 168 21.90 -7.38 15.60
C ALA A 168 21.38 -8.62 14.88
N VAL A 169 20.71 -8.42 13.74
CA VAL A 169 20.56 -9.52 12.78
C VAL A 169 21.89 -9.56 12.04
N SER A 170 22.81 -10.38 12.55
CA SER A 170 24.10 -10.71 11.93
C SER A 170 23.91 -11.37 10.57
#